data_AF-A0A832VK29-F1
#
_entry.id   AF-A0A832VK29-F1
#
_cell.length_a   1.000
_cell.length_b   1.000
_cell.length_c   1.000
_cell.angle_alpha   90.00
_cell.angle_beta   90.00
_cell.angle_gamma   90.00
#
_symmetry.space_group_name_H-M   'P 1'
#
loop_
_entity.id
_entity.type
_entity.pdbx_description
1 polymer ?
#
loop_
_entity_poly.entity_id
_entity_poly.type
_entity_poly.pdbx_seq_one_letter_code
_entity_poly.pdbx_strand_id
1 'polypeptide(L)'
;MSSSETTPVQQSAPPAPQSSAPPAPSESKQPPVKEIPPFEKSIADKIESQFGSKVKIDFIKPLRIRIKTSKEDVLQVAKFVRDEMHYDHAESVTGVDFPT
;
A
#
# COMPACT_ATOMS: atom_id res chain seq x y z
N MET A 1 -34.67 -55.56 -17.41
CA MET A 1 -33.94 -54.87 -18.50
C MET A 1 -33.18 -53.74 -17.83
N SER A 2 -31.94 -54.03 -17.42
CA SER A 2 -30.70 -53.73 -18.18
C SER A 2 -30.36 -52.24 -18.09
N SER A 3 -29.52 -51.85 -17.12
CA SER A 3 -28.04 -51.68 -17.23
C SER A 3 -27.72 -50.23 -17.59
N SER A 4 -27.30 -49.40 -16.62
CA SER A 4 -25.91 -49.17 -16.21
C SER A 4 -25.06 -48.48 -17.27
N GLU A 5 -24.71 -47.22 -17.03
CA GLU A 5 -23.39 -46.72 -17.43
C GLU A 5 -22.87 -45.71 -16.38
N THR A 6 -22.27 -46.28 -15.34
CA THR A 6 -21.25 -45.64 -14.50
C THR A 6 -20.00 -46.48 -14.71
N THR A 7 -18.95 -45.93 -15.31
CA THR A 7 -17.59 -46.49 -15.20
C THR A 7 -16.53 -45.37 -15.27
N PRO A 8 -15.39 -45.50 -14.54
CA PRO A 8 -14.61 -44.40 -13.97
C PRO A 8 -13.20 -44.29 -14.59
N VAL A 9 -12.16 -44.06 -13.76
CA VAL A 9 -10.70 -43.95 -13.97
C VAL A 9 -10.20 -42.54 -14.38
N GLN A 10 -9.20 -41.90 -13.73
CA GLN A 10 -8.15 -42.44 -12.87
C GLN A 10 -7.54 -41.36 -11.97
N GLN A 11 -7.55 -41.64 -10.67
CA GLN A 11 -6.75 -41.00 -9.64
C GLN A 11 -5.35 -41.62 -9.70
N SER A 12 -4.29 -40.81 -9.78
CA SER A 12 -2.91 -41.26 -9.55
C SER A 12 -2.21 -40.29 -8.62
N ALA A 13 -1.83 -40.81 -7.46
CA ALA A 13 -1.09 -40.18 -6.38
C ALA A 13 0.38 -39.86 -6.76
N PRO A 14 1.15 -39.14 -5.91
CA PRO A 14 2.29 -38.31 -6.30
C PRO A 14 3.64 -39.04 -6.31
N PRO A 15 4.66 -38.54 -7.04
CA PRO A 15 6.06 -38.79 -6.72
C PRO A 15 6.64 -37.65 -5.86
N ALA A 16 7.32 -38.04 -4.78
CA ALA A 16 8.06 -37.20 -3.85
C ALA A 16 9.44 -36.74 -4.43
N PRO A 17 10.33 -36.16 -3.62
CA PRO A 17 10.77 -34.76 -3.65
C PRO A 17 12.09 -34.55 -4.42
N GLN A 18 12.14 -33.59 -5.35
CA GLN A 18 13.43 -33.09 -5.86
C GLN A 18 13.92 -31.93 -4.99
N SER A 19 14.75 -32.31 -4.02
CA SER A 19 15.67 -31.41 -3.33
C SER A 19 16.80 -30.99 -4.27
N SER A 20 17.43 -29.86 -3.92
CA SER A 20 18.73 -29.33 -4.39
C SER A 20 18.78 -28.53 -5.70
N ALA A 21 18.43 -27.25 -5.60
CA ALA A 21 19.34 -26.19 -6.01
C ALA A 21 19.18 -24.99 -5.07
N PRO A 22 20.25 -24.45 -4.45
CA PRO A 22 20.14 -23.23 -3.66
C PRO A 22 19.66 -22.09 -4.56
N PRO A 23 18.63 -21.30 -4.18
CA PRO A 23 18.31 -20.10 -4.93
C PRO A 23 19.49 -19.15 -4.78
N ALA A 24 20.14 -18.87 -5.91
CA ALA A 24 21.14 -17.83 -6.02
C ALA A 24 20.58 -16.51 -5.43
N PRO A 25 21.46 -15.65 -4.88
CA PRO A 25 21.06 -14.50 -4.06
C PRO A 25 20.00 -13.68 -4.76
N SER A 26 18.90 -13.41 -4.05
CA SER A 26 17.88 -12.44 -4.41
C SER A 26 18.56 -11.12 -4.76
N GLU A 27 18.83 -10.91 -6.05
CA GLU A 27 19.20 -9.63 -6.60
C GLU A 27 18.16 -8.62 -6.12
N SER A 28 18.66 -7.72 -5.26
CA SER A 28 18.05 -6.50 -4.84
C SER A 28 17.52 -5.74 -6.05
N LYS A 29 16.26 -6.03 -6.43
CA LYS A 29 15.44 -5.15 -7.24
C LYS A 29 15.23 -3.87 -6.45
N GLN A 30 16.15 -2.93 -6.59
CA GLN A 30 15.84 -1.52 -6.37
C GLN A 30 14.54 -1.24 -7.12
N PRO A 31 13.46 -0.79 -6.43
CA PRO A 31 12.24 -0.46 -7.13
C PRO A 31 12.57 0.64 -8.16
N PRO A 32 12.03 0.55 -9.38
CA PRO A 32 12.28 1.54 -10.42
C PRO A 32 11.96 2.92 -9.86
N VAL A 33 12.80 3.91 -10.19
CA VAL A 33 12.58 5.32 -9.87
C VAL A 33 11.24 5.70 -10.51
N LYS A 34 10.15 5.50 -9.77
CA LYS A 34 8.82 5.92 -10.17
C LYS A 34 8.88 7.43 -10.17
N GLU A 35 8.88 8.00 -11.38
CA GLU A 35 8.74 9.43 -11.59
C GLU A 35 7.60 9.92 -10.70
N ILE A 36 7.96 10.82 -9.79
CA ILE A 36 7.00 11.29 -8.81
C ILE A 36 5.94 12.08 -9.59
N PRO A 37 4.66 11.70 -9.50
CA PRO A 37 3.60 12.36 -10.23
C PRO A 37 3.58 13.87 -9.97
N PRO A 38 3.47 14.71 -11.03
CA PRO A 38 3.56 16.16 -10.90
C PRO A 38 2.37 16.77 -10.15
N PHE A 39 1.18 16.18 -10.29
CA PHE A 39 -0.02 16.65 -9.59
C PHE A 39 0.08 16.42 -8.08
N GLU A 40 0.46 15.22 -7.67
CA GLU A 40 0.58 14.85 -6.26
C GLU A 40 1.73 15.61 -5.57
N LYS A 41 2.81 15.92 -6.31
CA LYS A 41 3.83 16.88 -5.88
C LYS A 41 3.23 18.24 -5.58
N SER A 42 2.45 18.81 -6.50
CA SER A 42 1.85 20.14 -6.30
C SER A 42 0.95 20.21 -5.06
N ILE A 43 0.22 19.13 -4.75
CA ILE A 43 -0.57 19.01 -3.53
C ILE A 43 0.33 18.97 -2.30
N ALA A 44 1.37 18.14 -2.35
CA ALA A 44 2.28 17.97 -1.23
C ALA A 44 3.07 19.28 -0.95
N ASP A 45 3.50 19.98 -1.99
CA ASP A 45 4.15 21.29 -1.92
C ASP A 45 3.21 22.34 -1.31
N LYS A 46 1.91 22.33 -1.64
CA LYS A 46 0.91 23.24 -1.04
C LYS A 46 0.77 23.01 0.47
N ILE A 47 0.82 21.75 0.90
CA ILE A 47 0.73 21.39 2.32
C ILE A 47 2.03 21.75 3.04
N GLU A 48 3.19 21.47 2.45
CA GLU A 48 4.50 21.87 3.01
C GLU A 48 4.62 23.39 3.10
N SER A 49 4.12 24.13 2.11
CA SER A 49 4.14 25.59 2.15
C SER A 49 3.31 26.17 3.29
N GLN A 50 2.23 25.51 3.71
CA GLN A 50 1.40 26.02 4.82
C GLN A 50 1.83 25.57 6.20
N PHE A 51 2.32 24.33 6.31
CA PHE A 51 2.63 23.75 7.62
C PHE A 51 4.13 23.65 7.89
N GLY A 52 4.96 23.79 6.86
CA GLY A 52 6.42 23.70 6.97
C GLY A 52 6.85 22.49 7.78
N SER A 53 7.59 22.76 8.85
CA SER A 53 8.14 21.72 9.75
C SER A 53 7.10 20.92 10.56
N LYS A 54 5.83 21.34 10.60
CA LYS A 54 4.75 20.61 11.32
C LYS A 54 4.27 19.36 10.59
N VAL A 55 4.60 19.26 9.31
CA VAL A 55 4.19 18.19 8.42
C VAL A 55 5.42 17.57 7.77
N LYS A 56 5.44 16.25 7.68
CA LYS A 56 6.48 15.49 6.97
C LYS A 56 5.83 14.61 5.91
N ILE A 57 6.22 14.78 4.65
CA ILE A 57 5.84 13.87 3.57
C ILE A 57 6.63 12.56 3.74
N ASP A 58 5.93 11.44 3.89
CA ASP A 58 6.54 10.12 4.04
C ASP A 58 6.79 9.47 2.67
N PHE A 59 5.80 9.54 1.78
CA PHE A 59 5.95 9.14 0.37
C PHE A 59 4.87 9.77 -0.51
N ILE A 60 5.20 9.89 -1.79
CA ILE A 60 4.28 10.27 -2.86
C ILE A 60 4.23 9.12 -3.87
N LYS A 61 3.03 8.61 -4.12
CA LYS A 61 2.72 7.59 -5.13
C LYS A 61 1.56 8.09 -5.99
N PRO A 62 1.35 7.54 -7.20
CA PRO A 62 0.17 7.86 -7.99
C PRO A 62 -1.10 7.66 -7.16
N LEU A 63 -1.96 8.68 -7.12
CA LEU A 63 -3.22 8.75 -6.38
C LEU A 63 -3.08 8.54 -4.86
N ARG A 64 -1.87 8.63 -4.28
CA ARG A 64 -1.66 8.40 -2.86
C ARG A 64 -0.48 9.18 -2.29
N ILE A 65 -0.79 10.07 -1.37
CA ILE A 65 0.19 10.84 -0.59
C ILE A 65 0.08 10.40 0.87
N ARG A 66 1.21 10.09 1.51
CA ARG A 66 1.25 9.86 2.96
C ARG A 66 1.95 11.02 3.65
N ILE A 67 1.25 11.55 4.65
CA ILE A 67 1.67 12.71 5.43
C ILE A 67 1.71 12.30 6.90
N LYS A 68 2.81 12.64 7.58
CA LYS A 68 2.98 12.47 9.02
C LYS A 68 2.90 13.84 9.68
N THR A 69 2.23 13.90 10.82
CA THR A 69 2.12 15.11 11.64
C THR A 69 2.13 14.74 13.11
N SER A 70 2.36 15.73 13.97
CA SER A 70 2.34 15.60 15.42
C SER A 70 0.89 15.49 15.93
N LYS A 71 0.71 15.03 17.17
CA LYS A 71 -0.63 14.96 17.78
C LYS A 71 -1.19 16.35 18.05
N GLU A 72 -0.33 17.34 18.24
CA GLU A 72 -0.69 18.73 18.52
C GLU A 72 -1.20 19.45 17.27
N ASP A 73 -0.62 19.15 16.10
CA ASP A 73 -0.92 19.84 14.84
C ASP A 73 -2.01 19.14 14.00
N VAL A 74 -2.34 17.87 14.29
CA VAL A 74 -3.26 17.05 13.48
C VAL A 74 -4.61 17.72 13.22
N LEU A 75 -5.15 18.45 14.20
CA LEU A 75 -6.45 19.11 14.07
C LEU A 75 -6.39 20.33 13.12
N GLN A 76 -5.25 21.03 13.10
CA GLN A 76 -5.04 22.14 12.17
C GLN A 76 -4.88 21.63 10.74
N VAL A 77 -4.07 20.57 10.57
CA VAL A 77 -3.85 19.93 9.26
C VAL A 77 -5.16 19.36 8.70
N ALA A 78 -5.96 18.67 9.53
CA ALA A 78 -7.24 18.09 9.10
C ALA A 78 -8.24 19.18 8.65
N LYS A 79 -8.31 20.31 9.36
CA LYS A 79 -9.15 21.44 8.96
C LYS A 79 -8.72 22.03 7.62
N PHE A 80 -7.42 22.22 7.39
CA PHE A 80 -6.92 22.68 6.11
C PHE A 80 -7.26 21.74 4.96
N VAL A 81 -7.10 20.42 5.15
CA VAL A 81 -7.44 19.41 4.15
C VAL A 81 -8.93 19.48 3.77
N ARG A 82 -9.81 19.70 4.76
CA ARG A 82 -11.26 19.87 4.54
C ARG A 82 -11.60 21.20 3.88
N ASP A 83 -11.06 22.31 4.39
CA ASP A 83 -11.53 23.67 4.05
C ASP A 83 -10.85 24.23 2.79
N GLU A 84 -9.54 24.01 2.62
CA GLU A 84 -8.72 24.60 1.55
C GLU A 84 -8.47 23.65 0.36
N MET A 85 -8.57 22.34 0.61
CA MET A 85 -8.43 21.31 -0.43
C MET A 85 -9.74 20.58 -0.73
N HIS A 86 -10.82 20.90 0.01
CA HIS A 86 -12.15 20.35 -0.19
C HIS A 86 -12.23 18.81 -0.11
N TYR A 87 -11.32 18.19 0.65
CA TYR A 87 -11.44 16.79 1.03
C TYR A 87 -12.29 16.70 2.30
N ASP A 88 -13.59 16.77 2.11
CA ASP A 88 -14.60 16.81 3.18
C ASP A 88 -15.11 15.43 3.63
N HIS A 89 -14.76 14.38 2.89
CA HIS A 89 -15.13 13.01 3.20
C HIS A 89 -13.96 12.23 3.81
N ALA A 90 -14.12 11.79 5.06
CA ALA A 90 -13.18 10.88 5.71
C ALA A 90 -13.55 9.42 5.38
N GLU A 91 -12.72 8.74 4.59
CA GLU A 91 -12.96 7.35 4.18
C GLU A 91 -12.78 6.35 5.32
N SER A 92 -11.70 6.48 6.11
CA SER A 92 -11.40 5.56 7.21
C SER A 92 -10.47 6.18 8.26
N VAL A 93 -10.56 5.66 9.49
CA VAL A 93 -9.62 5.95 10.59
C VAL A 93 -9.12 4.63 11.13
N THR A 94 -7.80 4.47 11.18
CA THR A 94 -7.14 3.24 11.63
C THR A 94 -6.04 3.57 12.62
N GLY A 95 -5.89 2.77 13.69
CA GLY A 95 -4.77 2.82 14.62
C GLY A 95 -4.02 1.49 14.60
N VAL A 96 -2.69 1.56 14.65
CA VAL A 96 -1.82 0.37 14.81
C VAL A 96 -1.19 0.46 16.19
N ASP A 97 -1.40 -0.57 17.01
CA ASP A 97 -0.75 -0.70 18.31
C ASP A 97 0.64 -1.33 18.14
N PHE A 98 1.65 -0.72 18.75
CA PHE A 98 3.03 -1.20 18.74
C PHE A 98 3.41 -1.55 20.18
N PRO A 99 3.40 -2.85 20.56
CA PRO A 99 3.82 -3.24 21.89
C PRO A 99 5.30 -2.87 22.09
N THR A 100 5.57 -2.23 23.22
CA THR A 100 6.92 -1.86 23.68
C THR A 100 7.69 -3.05 24.22
#